data_AF-A0A9X7PG83-F1
#
_entry.id   AF-A0A9X7PG83-F1
#
_cell.length_a   1.000
_cell.length_b   1.000
_cell.length_c   1.000
_cell.angle_alpha   90.00
_cell.angle_beta   90.00
_cell.angle_gamma   90.00
#
_symmetry.space_group_name_H-M   'P 1'
#
loop_
_entity.id
_entity.type
_entity.pdbx_description
1 polymer ?
#
loop_
_entity_poly.entity_id
_entity_poly.type
_entity_poly.pdbx_seq_one_letter_code
_entity_poly.pdbx_strand_id
1 'polypeptide(L)'
;MNPETPDTEAEAEVRPPPSAAAMPDPAVMPDPEDPRPAPAPVQPTVTQACCDCATAGSLDGSGEDSGAGGYVYVLGRVHAVFPDLSVQREFLQAAGADGTTYTTDADALYRVLSAPENRYIARQMCYVLAVQGVDTYILEPGDPTVLDDLLEALRPVEDQRDLAVIVGHLGPVAPPDACQGLSVRIVGVQHIWAFDSRELIQAIDRPDDTSSEEFERSAGALLDRLLQLSDNAGTEPADRALNFLTVRDQEIYRKTNQKYREGYTLSAVEAMPSRLSAGSQTVITAVFSYTHLQTNVTEKWFTRVGLAGLFPFRVTPLQSYYSR
;
A
#
# COMPACT_ATOMS: atom_id res chain seq x y z
N MET A 1 -48.99 14.86 47.01
CA MET A 1 -48.90 14.12 48.28
C MET A 1 -47.84 13.04 48.07
N ASN A 2 -46.68 13.24 48.71
CA ASN A 2 -45.58 12.28 48.87
C ASN A 2 -45.98 11.26 49.98
N PRO A 3 -45.34 10.07 50.13
CA PRO A 3 -43.91 10.01 50.49
C PRO A 3 -43.08 8.76 50.12
N GLU A 4 -41.77 8.89 50.40
CA GLU A 4 -40.80 7.88 50.83
C GLU A 4 -40.08 6.96 49.81
N THR A 5 -38.82 7.33 49.55
CA THR A 5 -37.65 6.45 49.31
C THR A 5 -37.36 5.55 50.52
N PRO A 6 -36.68 4.40 50.31
CA PRO A 6 -35.31 4.35 50.82
C PRO A 6 -34.30 3.62 49.94
N ASP A 7 -33.04 3.86 50.28
CA ASP A 7 -31.77 3.40 49.73
C ASP A 7 -31.62 1.88 49.63
N THR A 8 -30.77 1.42 48.70
CA THR A 8 -30.15 0.10 48.77
C THR A 8 -28.68 0.23 48.39
N GLU A 9 -27.84 0.24 49.42
CA GLU A 9 -26.38 0.06 49.34
C GLU A 9 -26.02 -1.43 49.16
N ALA A 10 -24.89 -1.63 48.49
CA ALA A 10 -23.89 -2.70 48.66
C ALA A 10 -24.28 -4.18 48.42
N GLU A 11 -23.60 -4.81 47.47
CA GLU A 11 -22.60 -5.84 47.78
C GLU A 11 -21.70 -6.11 46.56
N ALA A 12 -20.42 -5.73 46.69
CA ALA A 12 -19.38 -5.99 45.71
C ALA A 12 -18.79 -7.39 45.98
N GLU A 13 -19.00 -8.31 45.06
CA GLU A 13 -18.47 -9.68 45.12
C GLU A 13 -16.98 -9.68 44.79
N VAL A 14 -16.16 -9.85 45.83
CA VAL A 14 -14.70 -9.94 45.76
C VAL A 14 -14.30 -11.30 45.16
N ARG A 15 -13.83 -11.31 43.90
CA ARG A 15 -13.19 -12.48 43.30
C ARG A 15 -11.77 -12.67 43.88
N PRO A 16 -11.40 -13.87 44.36
CA PRO A 16 -10.04 -14.14 44.83
C PRO A 16 -9.05 -14.23 43.67
N PRO A 17 -7.77 -13.85 43.88
CA PRO A 17 -6.75 -13.83 42.83
C PRO A 17 -6.33 -15.26 42.42
N PRO A 18 -5.97 -15.47 41.13
CA PRO A 18 -5.48 -16.76 40.66
C PRO A 18 -4.09 -17.10 41.22
N SER A 19 -3.96 -18.39 41.57
CA SER A 19 -2.80 -19.07 42.12
C SER A 19 -1.52 -18.89 41.28
N ALA A 20 -0.41 -18.62 41.99
CA ALA A 20 0.93 -18.50 41.44
C ALA A 20 1.39 -19.80 40.78
N ALA A 21 1.54 -19.76 39.45
CA ALA A 21 2.18 -20.82 38.69
C ALA A 21 3.68 -20.87 39.01
N ALA A 22 4.16 -22.09 39.24
CA ALA A 22 5.53 -22.43 39.57
C ALA A 22 6.52 -21.97 38.48
N MET A 23 7.63 -21.39 38.92
CA MET A 23 8.79 -21.09 38.08
C MET A 23 9.47 -22.40 37.64
N PRO A 24 9.89 -22.53 36.37
CA PRO A 24 10.83 -23.57 35.98
C PRO A 24 12.26 -23.19 36.37
N ASP A 25 13.04 -24.19 36.81
CA ASP A 25 14.44 -24.09 37.24
C ASP A 25 15.35 -23.43 36.18
N PRO A 26 16.39 -22.70 36.61
CA PRO A 26 17.38 -22.11 35.71
C PRO A 26 18.25 -23.21 35.07
N ALA A 27 18.39 -23.13 33.75
CA ALA A 27 19.26 -24.00 32.97
C ALA A 27 20.73 -23.89 33.43
N VAL A 28 21.32 -25.07 33.63
CA VAL A 28 22.74 -25.29 33.95
C VAL A 28 23.62 -24.77 32.80
N MET A 29 24.56 -23.89 33.12
CA MET A 29 25.66 -23.50 32.23
C MET A 29 26.68 -24.65 32.09
N PRO A 30 27.16 -24.96 30.88
CA PRO A 30 28.40 -25.72 30.70
C PRO A 30 29.63 -24.81 30.72
N ASP A 31 30.69 -25.31 31.37
CA ASP A 31 32.01 -24.69 31.58
C ASP A 31 32.74 -24.26 30.29
N PRO A 32 33.67 -23.30 30.37
CA PRO A 32 34.49 -22.84 29.25
C PRO A 32 35.89 -23.47 29.27
N GLU A 33 36.26 -24.28 28.28
CA GLU A 33 37.67 -24.57 27.98
C GLU A 33 37.87 -25.14 26.55
N ASP A 34 38.48 -24.33 25.68
CA ASP A 34 39.82 -24.53 25.08
C ASP A 34 39.89 -23.93 23.64
N PRO A 35 40.89 -23.08 23.32
CA PRO A 35 40.87 -22.20 22.15
C PRO A 35 41.44 -22.89 20.91
N ARG A 36 40.69 -22.83 19.80
CA ARG A 36 41.19 -23.23 18.49
C ARG A 36 41.89 -22.05 17.80
N PRO A 37 43.02 -22.29 17.09
CA PRO A 37 43.92 -21.24 16.63
C PRO A 37 43.35 -20.43 15.46
N ALA A 38 43.65 -19.13 15.48
CA ALA A 38 43.26 -18.16 14.46
C ALA A 38 43.85 -18.45 13.07
N PRO A 39 43.12 -18.21 11.97
CA PRO A 39 43.70 -18.23 10.63
C PRO A 39 44.56 -16.98 10.37
N ALA A 40 45.68 -17.18 9.69
CA ALA A 40 46.71 -16.19 9.36
C ALA A 40 46.22 -15.07 8.41
N PRO A 41 46.85 -13.89 8.42
CA PRO A 41 46.45 -12.75 7.59
C PRO A 41 46.83 -12.93 6.12
N VAL A 42 45.85 -12.77 5.22
CA VAL A 42 46.07 -12.71 3.77
C VAL A 42 46.52 -11.29 3.42
N GLN A 43 47.71 -11.16 2.83
CA GLN A 43 48.25 -9.89 2.34
C GLN A 43 47.56 -9.46 1.03
N PRO A 44 47.34 -8.16 0.79
CA PRO A 44 46.81 -7.67 -0.47
C PRO A 44 47.92 -7.67 -1.53
N THR A 45 47.71 -8.43 -2.61
CA THR A 45 48.59 -8.35 -3.78
C THR A 45 48.15 -7.17 -4.64
N VAL A 46 48.92 -6.09 -4.59
CA VAL A 46 48.86 -4.98 -5.54
C VAL A 46 49.47 -5.49 -6.85
N THR A 47 48.65 -5.62 -7.89
CA THR A 47 49.17 -5.77 -9.26
C THR A 47 48.73 -4.58 -10.09
N GLN A 48 49.77 -3.90 -10.55
CA GLN A 48 49.83 -2.63 -11.23
C GLN A 48 49.29 -2.72 -12.65
N ALA A 49 48.69 -1.62 -13.10
CA ALA A 49 48.23 -1.39 -14.45
C ALA A 49 49.33 -1.59 -15.50
N CYS A 50 48.97 -2.23 -16.61
CA CYS A 50 49.68 -2.10 -17.88
C CYS A 50 48.65 -1.77 -18.97
N CYS A 51 48.81 -0.57 -19.54
CA CYS A 51 48.23 -0.21 -20.83
C CYS A 51 48.95 -1.03 -21.91
N ASP A 52 48.21 -1.77 -22.73
CA ASP A 52 48.67 -2.08 -24.08
C ASP A 52 47.47 -2.16 -25.04
N CYS A 53 47.65 -1.54 -26.19
CA CYS A 53 46.62 -1.32 -27.20
C CYS A 53 46.62 -2.44 -28.24
N ALA A 54 45.41 -2.73 -28.75
CA ALA A 54 45.09 -3.39 -30.03
C ALA A 54 45.24 -4.92 -30.10
N THR A 55 44.12 -5.64 -30.16
CA THR A 55 43.48 -6.06 -31.43
C THR A 55 42.23 -6.91 -31.19
N ALA A 56 41.17 -6.58 -31.95
CA ALA A 56 39.95 -7.31 -32.28
C ALA A 56 39.61 -8.59 -31.48
N GLY A 57 38.72 -8.45 -30.50
CA GLY A 57 37.94 -9.54 -29.93
C GLY A 57 36.46 -9.18 -29.97
N SER A 58 35.65 -10.08 -30.54
CA SER A 58 34.19 -10.09 -30.36
C SER A 58 33.86 -9.91 -28.90
N LEU A 59 33.18 -8.81 -28.59
CA LEU A 59 32.52 -8.65 -27.31
C LEU A 59 31.06 -9.01 -27.54
N ASP A 60 30.74 -10.23 -27.12
CA ASP A 60 29.47 -10.52 -26.48
C ASP A 60 29.10 -9.32 -25.61
N GLY A 61 28.03 -8.63 -25.99
CA GLY A 61 27.42 -7.64 -25.14
C GLY A 61 26.94 -8.34 -23.89
N SER A 62 27.77 -8.31 -22.86
CA SER A 62 27.32 -8.38 -21.48
C SER A 62 26.23 -7.33 -21.35
N GLY A 63 24.99 -7.78 -21.40
CA GLY A 63 23.86 -7.00 -20.95
C GLY A 63 24.16 -6.63 -19.51
N GLU A 64 24.65 -5.41 -19.31
CA GLU A 64 24.21 -4.65 -18.16
C GLU A 64 22.69 -4.83 -18.13
N ASP A 65 22.22 -5.48 -17.07
CA ASP A 65 20.82 -5.46 -16.67
C ASP A 65 20.51 -3.99 -16.40
N SER A 66 20.30 -3.25 -17.49
CA SER A 66 19.63 -1.98 -17.55
C SER A 66 18.27 -2.30 -17.02
N GLY A 67 18.12 -2.24 -15.69
CA GLY A 67 16.90 -2.57 -15.00
C GLY A 67 15.78 -1.81 -15.68
N ALA A 68 15.04 -2.51 -16.52
CA ALA A 68 13.86 -1.97 -17.19
C ALA A 68 12.82 -1.91 -16.08
N GLY A 69 12.96 -0.90 -15.22
CA GLY A 69 12.13 -0.68 -14.06
C GLY A 69 10.68 -0.61 -14.54
N GLY A 70 9.90 -1.61 -14.16
CA GLY A 70 8.47 -1.62 -14.44
C GLY A 70 7.78 -0.42 -13.80
N TYR A 71 6.54 -0.18 -14.19
CA TYR A 71 5.71 0.82 -13.54
C TYR A 71 4.89 0.16 -12.44
N VAL A 72 4.70 0.87 -11.33
CA VAL A 72 3.81 0.46 -10.25
C VAL A 72 2.61 1.39 -10.20
N TYR A 73 1.42 0.81 -10.04
CA TYR A 73 0.20 1.52 -9.65
C TYR A 73 -0.50 0.66 -8.61
N VAL A 74 -0.37 1.03 -7.34
CA VAL A 74 -0.74 0.18 -6.20
C VAL A 74 -1.54 0.96 -5.16
N LEU A 75 -2.47 0.29 -4.48
CA LEU A 75 -3.19 0.82 -3.33
C LEU A 75 -2.66 0.17 -2.07
N GLY A 76 -2.50 0.96 -1.01
CA GLY A 76 -2.08 0.42 0.27
C GLY A 76 -2.02 1.48 1.36
N ARG A 77 -1.50 1.08 2.51
CA ARG A 77 -1.31 1.95 3.66
C ARG A 77 0.17 2.32 3.81
N VAL A 78 0.44 3.61 3.87
CA VAL A 78 1.80 4.10 4.13
C VAL A 78 2.01 4.15 5.63
N HIS A 79 3.19 3.71 6.07
CA HIS A 79 3.67 3.95 7.41
C HIS A 79 5.16 4.30 7.38
N ALA A 80 5.65 4.91 8.45
CA ALA A 80 7.04 5.33 8.57
C ALA A 80 7.77 4.46 9.60
N VAL A 81 9.02 4.11 9.28
CA VAL A 81 9.92 3.30 10.09
C VAL A 81 11.22 4.08 10.29
N PHE A 82 11.76 4.04 11.51
CA PHE A 82 13.06 4.64 11.79
C PHE A 82 14.17 3.79 11.17
N PRO A 83 15.03 4.29 10.27
CA PRO A 83 16.09 3.47 9.69
C PRO A 83 17.10 3.00 10.73
N ASP A 84 17.39 3.86 11.72
CA ASP A 84 18.38 3.62 12.76
C ASP A 84 18.01 4.31 14.08
N LEU A 85 18.81 4.01 15.11
CA LEU A 85 18.64 4.56 16.46
C LEU A 85 18.90 6.07 16.52
N SER A 86 19.74 6.63 15.65
CA SER A 86 20.05 8.06 15.64
C SER A 86 18.82 8.87 15.25
N VAL A 87 18.15 8.49 14.15
CA VAL A 87 16.91 9.14 13.68
C VAL A 87 15.79 8.96 14.71
N GLN A 88 15.69 7.79 15.33
CA GLN A 88 14.73 7.54 16.40
C GLN A 88 14.94 8.48 17.61
N ARG A 89 16.18 8.71 18.04
CA ARG A 89 16.49 9.59 19.18
C ARG A 89 16.18 11.05 18.87
N GLU A 90 16.52 11.50 17.66
CA GLU A 90 16.21 12.86 17.22
C GLU A 90 14.69 13.09 17.17
N PHE A 91 13.93 12.13 16.64
CA PHE A 91 12.46 12.16 16.65
C PHE A 91 11.90 12.27 18.07
N LEU A 92 12.39 11.46 19.02
CA LEU A 92 11.92 11.50 20.40
C LEU A 92 12.25 12.83 21.09
N GLN A 93 13.37 13.46 20.75
CA GLN A 93 13.74 14.77 21.26
C GLN A 93 12.81 15.86 20.71
N ALA A 94 12.50 15.83 19.41
CA ALA A 94 11.56 16.74 18.78
C ALA A 94 10.14 16.58 19.36
N ALA A 95 9.64 15.34 19.44
CA ALA A 95 8.33 15.03 20.00
C ALA A 95 8.19 15.47 21.47
N GLY A 96 9.26 15.36 22.26
CA GLY A 96 9.28 15.83 23.65
C GLY A 96 9.29 17.35 23.79
N ALA A 97 9.82 18.08 22.81
CA ALA A 97 9.84 19.55 22.80
C ALA A 97 8.47 20.15 22.48
N ASP A 98 7.65 19.45 21.69
CA ASP A 98 6.32 19.91 21.27
C ASP A 98 5.31 19.96 22.42
N GLY A 99 5.59 19.32 23.57
CA GLY A 99 4.73 19.35 24.76
C GLY A 99 3.31 18.81 24.55
N THR A 100 3.06 18.17 23.40
CA THR A 100 1.74 17.67 23.00
C THR A 100 1.54 16.24 23.50
N THR A 101 0.30 15.93 23.83
CA THR A 101 -0.12 14.55 24.14
C THR A 101 -0.64 13.92 22.86
N TYR A 102 -0.06 12.78 22.48
CA TYR A 102 -0.46 12.03 21.30
C TYR A 102 -1.41 10.90 21.72
N THR A 103 -2.43 10.65 20.90
CA THR A 103 -3.41 9.59 21.19
C THR A 103 -2.88 8.21 20.80
N THR A 104 -2.08 8.16 19.73
CA THR A 104 -1.47 6.94 19.19
C THR A 104 -0.07 7.23 18.63
N ASP A 105 0.74 6.20 18.45
CA ASP A 105 2.07 6.32 17.84
C ASP A 105 2.00 6.88 16.40
N ALA A 106 0.95 6.54 15.65
CA ALA A 106 0.71 7.08 14.31
C ALA A 106 0.39 8.58 14.31
N ASP A 107 -0.40 9.06 15.29
CA ASP A 107 -0.69 10.48 15.47
C ASP A 107 0.58 11.26 15.87
N ALA A 108 1.43 10.66 16.71
CA ALA A 108 2.74 11.23 17.03
C ALA A 108 3.65 11.35 15.80
N LEU A 109 3.79 10.27 15.03
CA LEU A 109 4.57 10.25 13.79
C LEU A 109 4.08 11.29 12.81
N TYR A 110 2.78 11.32 12.51
CA TYR A 110 2.21 12.27 11.56
C TYR A 110 2.46 13.72 12.00
N ARG A 111 2.13 14.08 13.25
CA ARG A 111 2.26 15.48 13.71
C ARG A 111 3.70 15.96 13.72
N VAL A 112 4.61 15.16 14.26
CA VAL A 112 6.02 15.54 14.38
C VAL A 112 6.67 15.62 13.01
N LEU A 113 6.42 14.66 12.11
CA LEU A 113 7.05 14.64 10.79
C LEU A 113 6.45 15.68 9.81
N SER A 114 5.17 16.04 9.97
CA SER A 114 4.51 17.08 9.17
C SER A 114 4.87 18.50 9.62
N ALA A 115 5.50 18.68 10.78
CA ALA A 115 5.97 19.98 11.24
C ALA A 115 7.12 20.50 10.34
N PRO A 116 7.03 21.74 9.80
CA PRO A 116 8.04 22.29 8.89
C PRO A 116 9.47 22.27 9.45
N GLU A 117 9.61 22.52 10.75
CA GLU A 117 10.87 22.49 11.51
C GLU A 117 11.53 21.11 11.54
N ASN A 118 10.74 20.04 11.49
CA ASN A 118 11.20 18.65 11.59
C ASN A 118 11.35 17.98 10.20
N ARG A 119 11.28 18.75 9.12
CA ARG A 119 11.42 18.25 7.74
C ARG A 119 12.73 17.49 7.51
N TYR A 120 13.79 17.84 8.22
CA TYR A 120 15.06 17.13 8.14
C TYR A 120 14.97 15.71 8.71
N ILE A 121 14.14 15.46 9.73
CA ILE A 121 13.85 14.12 10.27
C ILE A 121 13.02 13.33 9.26
N ALA A 122 11.96 13.94 8.72
CA ALA A 122 11.11 13.31 7.70
C ALA A 122 11.92 12.75 6.51
N ARG A 123 12.91 13.51 6.03
CA ARG A 123 13.82 13.05 4.95
C ARG A 123 14.68 11.84 5.30
N GLN A 124 14.90 11.57 6.58
CA GLN A 124 15.67 10.42 7.06
C GLN A 124 14.77 9.23 7.38
N MET A 125 13.44 9.34 7.31
CA MET A 125 12.56 8.21 7.60
C MET A 125 12.52 7.21 6.45
N CYS A 126 12.36 5.93 6.78
CA CYS A 126 11.97 4.91 5.80
C CYS A 126 10.45 4.91 5.67
N TYR A 127 9.94 5.10 4.45
CA TYR A 127 8.52 5.01 4.18
C TYR A 127 8.22 3.66 3.56
N VAL A 128 7.23 2.95 4.10
CA VAL A 128 6.89 1.60 3.68
C VAL A 128 5.43 1.57 3.28
N LEU A 129 5.15 0.98 2.13
CA LEU A 129 3.80 0.67 1.69
C LEU A 129 3.44 -0.76 2.10
N ALA A 130 2.38 -0.88 2.90
CA ALA A 130 1.76 -2.15 3.22
C ALA A 130 0.50 -2.38 2.36
N VAL A 131 0.42 -3.53 1.69
CA VAL A 131 -0.78 -4.00 0.98
C VAL A 131 -1.40 -5.11 1.82
N GLN A 132 -2.66 -4.95 2.27
CA GLN A 132 -3.30 -5.88 3.21
C GLN A 132 -2.47 -6.19 4.46
N GLY A 133 -1.74 -5.19 4.98
CA GLY A 133 -0.88 -5.35 6.16
C GLY A 133 0.44 -6.06 5.90
N VAL A 134 0.79 -6.34 4.64
CA VAL A 134 2.08 -6.92 4.25
C VAL A 134 2.97 -5.84 3.65
N ASP A 135 4.14 -5.62 4.24
CA ASP A 135 5.16 -4.70 3.73
C ASP A 135 5.60 -5.12 2.33
N THR A 136 5.25 -4.31 1.34
CA THR A 136 5.39 -4.67 -0.08
C THR A 136 6.46 -3.83 -0.76
N TYR A 137 6.54 -2.53 -0.43
CA TYR A 137 7.50 -1.60 -1.04
C TYR A 137 8.10 -0.65 -0.03
N ILE A 138 9.35 -0.28 -0.26
CA ILE A 138 9.96 0.92 0.33
C ILE A 138 9.73 2.07 -0.66
N LEU A 139 9.24 3.19 -0.16
CA LEU A 139 8.88 4.36 -0.95
C LEU A 139 9.99 5.40 -0.85
N GLU A 140 10.58 5.75 -2.00
CA GLU A 140 11.55 6.83 -2.10
C GLU A 140 10.90 8.04 -2.78
N PRO A 141 10.72 9.17 -2.07
CA PRO A 141 10.18 10.38 -2.67
C PRO A 141 11.18 10.99 -3.66
N GLY A 142 10.77 11.19 -4.91
CA GLY A 142 11.64 11.74 -5.96
C GLY A 142 11.93 13.24 -5.82
N ASP A 143 11.05 13.98 -5.13
CA ASP A 143 11.17 15.43 -4.96
C ASP A 143 10.49 15.91 -3.65
N PRO A 144 10.67 17.19 -3.26
CA PRO A 144 10.10 17.71 -2.02
C PRO A 144 8.57 17.73 -1.97
N THR A 145 7.88 17.83 -3.11
CA THR A 145 6.40 17.84 -3.13
C THR A 145 5.82 16.45 -2.91
N VAL A 146 6.45 15.43 -3.48
CA VAL A 146 6.11 14.03 -3.22
C VAL A 146 6.31 13.68 -1.74
N LEU A 147 7.33 14.25 -1.08
CA LEU A 147 7.52 14.08 0.36
C LEU A 147 6.35 14.66 1.16
N ASP A 148 5.80 15.82 0.77
CA ASP A 148 4.66 16.42 1.46
C ASP A 148 3.40 15.55 1.32
N ASP A 149 3.13 15.06 0.11
CA ASP A 149 2.01 14.14 -0.14
C ASP A 149 2.18 12.79 0.58
N LEU A 150 3.44 12.34 0.76
CA LEU A 150 3.77 11.14 1.51
C LEU A 150 3.55 11.30 3.01
N LEU A 151 3.86 12.49 3.56
CA LEU A 151 3.56 12.82 4.95
C LEU A 151 2.06 12.92 5.19
N GLU A 152 1.30 13.50 4.26
CA GLU A 152 -0.17 13.50 4.31
C GLU A 152 -0.73 12.07 4.33
N ALA A 153 -0.11 11.14 3.60
CA ALA A 153 -0.51 9.72 3.62
C ALA A 153 -0.23 9.00 4.96
N LEU A 154 0.55 9.59 5.87
CA LEU A 154 0.76 9.06 7.22
C LEU A 154 -0.33 9.44 8.22
N ARG A 155 -1.31 10.27 7.82
CA ARG A 155 -2.39 10.69 8.71
C ARG A 155 -3.05 9.48 9.40
N PRO A 156 -3.47 9.59 10.67
CA PRO A 156 -4.28 8.56 11.30
C PRO A 156 -5.54 8.28 10.48
N VAL A 157 -5.84 7.01 10.27
CA VAL A 157 -6.95 6.55 9.44
C VAL A 157 -7.97 5.82 10.32
N GLU A 158 -9.26 6.15 10.15
CA GLU A 158 -10.36 5.54 10.88
C GLU A 158 -11.01 4.38 10.11
N ASP A 159 -11.22 4.52 8.79
CA ASP A 159 -11.81 3.47 7.94
C ASP A 159 -10.72 2.63 7.27
N GLN A 160 -10.88 1.31 7.23
CA GLN A 160 -9.93 0.41 6.57
C GLN A 160 -9.85 0.65 5.05
N ARG A 161 -10.87 1.28 4.47
CA ARG A 161 -10.96 1.59 3.04
C ARG A 161 -10.21 2.85 2.65
N ASP A 162 -9.79 3.66 3.62
CA ASP A 162 -8.98 4.84 3.34
C ASP A 162 -7.54 4.39 3.12
N LEU A 163 -7.07 4.61 1.90
CA LEU A 163 -5.78 4.12 1.42
C LEU A 163 -5.05 5.23 0.67
N ALA A 164 -3.77 4.98 0.41
CA ALA A 164 -2.97 5.75 -0.51
C ALA A 164 -2.84 5.03 -1.84
N VAL A 165 -2.81 5.80 -2.92
CA VAL A 165 -2.46 5.33 -4.26
C VAL A 165 -1.04 5.77 -4.56
N ILE A 166 -0.18 4.81 -4.89
CA ILE A 166 1.23 5.05 -5.18
C ILE A 166 1.47 4.75 -6.65
N VAL A 167 2.07 5.72 -7.35
CA VAL A 167 2.46 5.61 -8.75
C VAL A 167 3.95 5.92 -8.86
N GLY A 168 4.71 4.99 -9.45
CA GLY A 168 6.16 5.15 -9.50
C GLY A 168 6.89 4.14 -10.39
N HIS A 169 8.21 4.26 -10.37
CA HIS A 169 9.12 3.33 -11.05
C HIS A 169 9.58 2.25 -10.07
N LEU A 170 9.53 1.00 -10.51
CA LEU A 170 10.02 -0.14 -9.75
C LEU A 170 11.55 -0.16 -9.80
N GLY A 171 12.18 0.17 -8.68
CA GLY A 171 13.62 0.10 -8.45
C GLY A 171 14.08 -1.31 -8.03
N PRO A 172 15.35 -1.47 -7.61
CA PRO A 172 15.90 -2.74 -7.15
C PRO A 172 15.31 -3.17 -5.79
N VAL A 173 15.72 -4.34 -5.31
CA VAL A 173 15.45 -4.76 -3.91
C VAL A 173 16.33 -3.94 -2.98
N ALA A 174 15.75 -3.40 -1.92
CA ALA A 174 16.47 -2.63 -0.91
C ALA A 174 17.51 -3.51 -0.19
N PRO A 175 18.72 -2.97 0.05
CA PRO A 175 19.70 -3.68 0.83
C PRO A 175 19.26 -3.74 2.31
N PRO A 176 19.65 -4.78 3.08
CA PRO A 176 19.14 -4.99 4.44
C PRO A 176 19.45 -3.85 5.42
N ASP A 177 20.47 -3.04 5.16
CA ASP A 177 20.86 -1.90 5.99
C ASP A 177 20.02 -0.63 5.73
N ALA A 178 19.23 -0.57 4.66
CA ALA A 178 18.48 0.64 4.31
C ALA A 178 17.31 0.92 5.27
N CYS A 179 16.50 -0.10 5.60
CA CYS A 179 15.27 0.07 6.40
C CYS A 179 15.04 -1.09 7.37
N GLN A 180 15.82 -1.16 8.47
CA GLN A 180 15.70 -2.16 9.54
C GLN A 180 15.69 -3.64 9.08
N GLY A 181 16.44 -3.98 8.03
CA GLY A 181 16.45 -5.36 7.50
C GLY A 181 15.34 -5.67 6.50
N LEU A 182 14.44 -4.73 6.22
CA LEU A 182 13.36 -4.92 5.24
C LEU A 182 13.93 -4.98 3.81
N SER A 183 13.94 -6.19 3.23
CA SER A 183 14.46 -6.43 1.88
C SER A 183 13.32 -6.61 0.88
N VAL A 184 12.64 -5.50 0.56
CA VAL A 184 11.58 -5.42 -0.45
C VAL A 184 11.98 -4.49 -1.59
N ARG A 185 11.20 -4.44 -2.68
CA ARG A 185 11.52 -3.55 -3.82
C ARG A 185 11.35 -2.08 -3.42
N ILE A 186 12.24 -1.24 -3.94
CA ILE A 186 12.15 0.21 -3.83
C ILE A 186 11.23 0.73 -4.94
N VAL A 187 10.36 1.69 -4.62
CA VAL A 187 9.56 2.43 -5.59
C VAL A 187 9.99 3.88 -5.55
N GLY A 188 10.56 4.35 -6.66
CA GLY A 188 10.79 5.77 -6.89
C GLY A 188 9.45 6.44 -7.18
N VAL A 189 8.88 7.07 -6.15
CA VAL A 189 7.54 7.63 -6.19
C VAL A 189 7.50 8.86 -7.08
N GLN A 190 6.59 8.85 -8.05
CA GLN A 190 6.34 9.96 -8.98
C GLN A 190 5.04 10.69 -8.65
N HIS A 191 4.08 9.98 -8.06
CA HIS A 191 2.85 10.57 -7.57
C HIS A 191 2.26 9.70 -6.46
N ILE A 192 1.76 10.35 -5.41
CA ILE A 192 1.04 9.73 -4.32
C ILE A 192 -0.13 10.61 -3.92
N TRP A 193 -1.24 9.99 -3.55
CA TRP A 193 -2.31 10.69 -2.84
C TRP A 193 -3.04 9.70 -1.93
N ALA A 194 -3.41 10.15 -0.74
CA ALA A 194 -4.25 9.41 0.18
C ALA A 194 -5.70 9.90 0.07
N PHE A 195 -6.65 8.98 -0.04
CA PHE A 195 -8.07 9.30 -0.18
C PHE A 195 -8.86 8.80 1.03
N ASP A 196 -9.91 9.54 1.39
CA ASP A 196 -10.99 9.07 2.25
C ASP A 196 -12.05 8.39 1.36
N SER A 197 -12.48 7.20 1.76
CA SER A 197 -13.41 6.37 1.00
C SER A 197 -14.80 7.00 0.87
N ARG A 198 -15.26 7.76 1.87
CA ARG A 198 -16.53 8.50 1.82
C ARG A 198 -16.43 9.69 0.89
N GLU A 199 -15.36 10.48 0.97
CA GLU A 199 -15.11 11.60 0.06
C GLU A 199 -14.97 11.12 -1.38
N LEU A 200 -14.28 9.99 -1.60
CA LEU A 200 -14.16 9.36 -2.92
C LEU A 200 -15.52 9.05 -3.53
N ILE A 201 -16.44 8.47 -2.74
CA ILE A 201 -17.80 8.14 -3.19
C ILE A 201 -18.64 9.41 -3.41
N GLN A 202 -18.53 10.40 -2.53
CA GLN A 202 -19.27 11.66 -2.63
C GLN A 202 -18.84 12.53 -3.81
N ALA A 203 -17.58 12.40 -4.25
CA ALA A 203 -17.05 13.08 -5.43
C ALA A 203 -17.56 12.50 -6.76
N ILE A 204 -18.26 11.37 -6.75
CA ILE A 204 -18.82 10.76 -7.96
C ILE A 204 -20.14 11.45 -8.30
N ASP A 205 -20.28 11.86 -9.57
CA ASP A 205 -21.52 12.44 -10.07
C ASP A 205 -22.67 11.43 -9.97
N ARG A 206 -23.52 11.61 -8.96
CA ARG A 206 -24.69 10.76 -8.73
C ARG A 206 -25.78 11.06 -9.78
N PRO A 207 -26.46 10.05 -10.33
CA PRO A 207 -27.66 10.26 -11.15
C PRO A 207 -28.77 11.00 -10.37
N ASP A 208 -29.46 11.95 -11.01
CA ASP A 208 -30.51 12.78 -10.40
C ASP A 208 -31.68 11.97 -9.83
N ASP A 209 -31.94 10.79 -10.38
CA ASP A 209 -33.05 9.91 -10.03
C ASP A 209 -32.70 8.91 -8.90
N THR A 210 -31.52 9.06 -8.28
CA THR A 210 -31.03 8.18 -7.21
C THR A 210 -30.78 8.99 -5.94
N SER A 211 -31.21 8.48 -4.78
CA SER A 211 -30.95 9.13 -3.48
C SER A 211 -29.47 9.01 -3.08
N SER A 212 -28.96 9.93 -2.25
CA SER A 212 -27.57 9.87 -1.76
C SER A 212 -27.27 8.56 -1.04
N GLU A 213 -28.16 8.19 -0.11
CA GLU A 213 -28.00 7.01 0.72
C GLU A 213 -27.98 5.72 -0.10
N GLU A 214 -28.85 5.61 -1.10
CA GLU A 214 -28.88 4.46 -2.00
C GLU A 214 -27.62 4.38 -2.86
N PHE A 215 -27.17 5.51 -3.42
CA PHE A 215 -25.96 5.56 -4.20
C PHE A 215 -24.74 5.18 -3.36
N GLU A 216 -24.58 5.80 -2.19
CA GLU A 216 -23.48 5.54 -1.25
C GLU A 216 -23.44 4.07 -0.83
N ARG A 217 -24.59 3.44 -0.56
CA ARG A 217 -24.66 2.01 -0.24
C ARG A 217 -24.16 1.15 -1.40
N SER A 218 -24.62 1.41 -2.62
CA SER A 218 -24.24 0.63 -3.80
C SER A 218 -22.79 0.86 -4.22
N ALA A 219 -22.31 2.10 -4.14
CA ALA A 219 -20.95 2.51 -4.46
C ALA A 219 -19.96 1.99 -3.41
N GLY A 220 -20.32 2.04 -2.12
CA GLY A 220 -19.54 1.44 -1.03
C GLY A 220 -19.37 -0.06 -1.23
N ALA A 221 -20.46 -0.80 -1.50
CA ALA A 221 -20.37 -2.23 -1.76
C ALA A 221 -19.49 -2.58 -2.99
N LEU A 222 -19.54 -1.76 -4.05
CA LEU A 222 -18.62 -1.90 -5.18
C LEU A 222 -17.17 -1.62 -4.76
N LEU A 223 -16.92 -0.53 -4.05
CA LEU A 223 -15.59 -0.15 -3.57
C LEU A 223 -15.00 -1.29 -2.73
N ASP A 224 -15.75 -1.83 -1.77
CA ASP A 224 -15.32 -2.96 -0.93
C ASP A 224 -14.87 -4.15 -1.79
N ARG A 225 -15.64 -4.48 -2.83
CA ARG A 225 -15.32 -5.58 -3.74
C ARG A 225 -14.10 -5.28 -4.60
N LEU A 226 -13.97 -4.04 -5.09
CA LEU A 226 -12.83 -3.63 -5.91
C LEU A 226 -11.55 -3.52 -5.10
N LEU A 227 -11.61 -3.03 -3.86
CA LEU A 227 -10.48 -3.00 -2.93
C LEU A 227 -9.99 -4.43 -2.66
N GLN A 228 -10.90 -5.38 -2.39
CA GLN A 228 -10.53 -6.79 -2.24
C GLN A 228 -9.84 -7.38 -3.48
N LEU A 229 -10.27 -6.99 -4.68
CA LEU A 229 -9.62 -7.40 -5.93
C LEU A 229 -8.30 -6.63 -6.20
N SER A 230 -8.12 -5.51 -5.50
CA SER A 230 -6.93 -4.65 -5.58
C SER A 230 -5.85 -5.03 -4.54
N ASP A 231 -6.03 -6.14 -3.83
CA ASP A 231 -5.08 -6.72 -2.88
C ASP A 231 -3.91 -7.39 -3.61
N ASN A 232 -3.16 -6.58 -4.35
CA ASN A 232 -2.13 -7.01 -5.28
C ASN A 232 -0.91 -6.07 -5.24
N ALA A 233 0.18 -6.48 -5.88
CA ALA A 233 1.44 -5.73 -5.86
C ALA A 233 1.44 -4.53 -6.83
N GLY A 234 0.43 -4.39 -7.70
CA GLY A 234 0.32 -3.27 -8.63
C GLY A 234 1.44 -3.20 -9.68
N THR A 235 2.12 -4.31 -9.97
CA THR A 235 3.19 -4.41 -10.98
C THR A 235 2.71 -5.04 -12.27
N GLU A 236 1.89 -6.09 -12.16
CA GLU A 236 1.32 -6.76 -13.32
C GLU A 236 0.32 -5.85 -14.05
N PRO A 237 0.21 -5.92 -15.38
CA PRO A 237 -0.73 -5.08 -16.11
C PRO A 237 -2.18 -5.20 -15.63
N ALA A 238 -2.64 -6.43 -15.31
CA ALA A 238 -3.99 -6.65 -14.80
C ALA A 238 -4.23 -5.96 -13.45
N ASP A 239 -3.27 -6.08 -12.54
CA ASP A 239 -3.26 -5.43 -11.22
C ASP A 239 -3.36 -3.90 -11.35
N ARG A 240 -2.48 -3.31 -12.16
CA ARG A 240 -2.46 -1.86 -12.42
C ARG A 240 -3.78 -1.37 -13.01
N ALA A 241 -4.40 -2.14 -13.90
CA ALA A 241 -5.69 -1.80 -14.47
C ALA A 241 -6.80 -1.82 -13.41
N LEU A 242 -6.87 -2.88 -12.59
CA LEU A 242 -7.86 -2.98 -11.51
C LEU A 242 -7.70 -1.83 -10.53
N ASN A 243 -6.48 -1.61 -10.04
CA ASN A 243 -6.15 -0.55 -9.10
C ASN A 243 -6.52 0.84 -9.64
N PHE A 244 -6.27 1.09 -10.93
CA PHE A 244 -6.69 2.32 -11.60
C PHE A 244 -8.22 2.47 -11.64
N LEU A 245 -8.94 1.42 -12.07
CA LEU A 245 -10.40 1.46 -12.19
C LEU A 245 -11.08 1.66 -10.83
N THR A 246 -10.52 1.10 -9.76
CA THR A 246 -11.05 1.25 -8.39
C THR A 246 -11.20 2.70 -7.97
N VAL A 247 -10.21 3.55 -8.27
CA VAL A 247 -10.13 4.92 -7.72
C VAL A 247 -10.33 6.03 -8.76
N ARG A 248 -10.23 5.75 -10.06
CA ARG A 248 -10.36 6.77 -11.12
C ARG A 248 -11.61 6.62 -11.99
N ASP A 249 -12.23 5.45 -12.03
CA ASP A 249 -13.33 5.19 -12.98
C ASP A 249 -14.72 5.37 -12.35
N GLN A 250 -15.23 6.60 -12.40
CA GLN A 250 -16.58 6.93 -11.94
C GLN A 250 -17.71 6.27 -12.75
N GLU A 251 -17.47 5.85 -13.99
CA GLU A 251 -18.51 5.27 -14.85
C GLU A 251 -18.93 3.88 -14.36
N ILE A 252 -17.99 3.10 -13.82
CA ILE A 252 -18.27 1.79 -13.24
C ILE A 252 -19.18 1.90 -12.00
N TYR A 253 -18.97 2.92 -11.15
CA TYR A 253 -19.83 3.18 -9.99
C TYR A 253 -21.27 3.50 -10.41
N ARG A 254 -21.44 4.43 -11.37
CA ARG A 254 -22.77 4.77 -11.90
C ARG A 254 -23.45 3.58 -12.57
N LYS A 255 -22.71 2.79 -13.37
CA LYS A 255 -23.26 1.59 -14.01
C LYS A 255 -23.67 0.54 -12.99
N THR A 256 -22.89 0.35 -11.94
CA THR A 256 -23.19 -0.62 -10.89
C THR A 256 -24.44 -0.21 -10.11
N ASN A 257 -24.59 1.08 -9.78
CA ASN A 257 -25.83 1.57 -9.17
C ASN A 257 -27.05 1.37 -10.09
N GLN A 258 -26.92 1.68 -11.40
CA GLN A 258 -27.97 1.41 -12.37
C GLN A 258 -28.37 -0.07 -12.37
N LYS A 259 -27.38 -0.98 -12.42
CA LYS A 259 -27.62 -2.43 -12.43
C LYS A 259 -28.24 -2.93 -11.13
N TYR A 260 -27.84 -2.37 -10.00
CA TYR A 260 -28.46 -2.64 -8.71
C TYR A 260 -29.96 -2.32 -8.72
N ARG A 261 -30.35 -1.15 -9.26
CA ARG A 261 -31.76 -0.74 -9.40
C ARG A 261 -32.55 -1.62 -10.36
N GLU A 262 -31.88 -2.20 -11.36
CA GLU A 262 -32.45 -3.18 -12.30
C GLU A 262 -32.54 -4.62 -11.71
N GLY A 263 -32.19 -4.82 -10.43
CA GLY A 263 -32.27 -6.14 -9.77
C GLY A 263 -31.05 -7.04 -10.02
N TYR A 264 -29.94 -6.49 -10.49
CA TYR A 264 -28.68 -7.20 -10.69
C TYR A 264 -27.70 -6.96 -9.53
N THR A 265 -26.83 -7.93 -9.29
CA THR A 265 -25.66 -7.79 -8.41
C THR A 265 -24.36 -8.01 -9.18
N LEU A 266 -23.28 -7.33 -8.78
CA LEU A 266 -21.96 -7.59 -9.33
C LEU A 266 -21.48 -8.97 -8.87
N SER A 267 -21.30 -9.87 -9.84
CA SER A 267 -20.95 -11.27 -9.61
C SER A 267 -19.49 -11.60 -9.90
N ALA A 268 -18.85 -10.90 -10.85
CA ALA A 268 -17.44 -11.08 -11.16
C ALA A 268 -16.83 -9.82 -11.79
N VAL A 269 -15.53 -9.64 -11.59
CA VAL A 269 -14.69 -8.69 -12.30
C VAL A 269 -13.47 -9.45 -12.79
N GLU A 270 -13.21 -9.40 -14.10
CA GLU A 270 -12.10 -10.10 -14.74
C GLU A 270 -11.23 -9.11 -15.50
N ALA A 271 -9.93 -9.07 -15.20
CA ALA A 271 -8.96 -8.27 -15.94
C ALA A 271 -8.10 -9.20 -16.79
N MET A 272 -8.13 -9.02 -18.11
CA MET A 272 -7.43 -9.89 -19.06
C MET A 272 -6.75 -9.09 -20.17
N PRO A 273 -5.62 -9.59 -20.73
CA PRO A 273 -4.99 -8.98 -21.89
C PRO A 273 -5.96 -8.79 -23.05
N SER A 274 -6.00 -7.58 -23.60
CA SER A 274 -6.77 -7.28 -24.81
C SER A 274 -6.07 -7.83 -26.04
N ARG A 275 -6.85 -8.32 -27.02
CA ARG A 275 -6.35 -8.64 -28.37
C ARG A 275 -5.79 -7.43 -29.13
N LEU A 276 -6.06 -6.23 -28.63
CA LEU A 276 -5.52 -4.98 -29.16
C LEU A 276 -4.13 -4.65 -28.59
N SER A 277 -3.61 -5.45 -27.66
CA SER A 277 -2.23 -5.29 -27.20
C SER A 277 -1.29 -5.64 -28.35
N ALA A 278 -0.53 -4.67 -28.83
CA ALA A 278 0.38 -4.82 -29.97
C ALA A 278 1.66 -4.02 -29.73
N GLY A 279 2.81 -4.65 -29.99
CA GLY A 279 4.12 -4.01 -29.77
C GLY A 279 4.31 -3.60 -28.31
N SER A 280 4.61 -2.32 -28.08
CA SER A 280 4.79 -1.73 -26.75
C SER A 280 3.48 -1.31 -26.06
N GLN A 281 2.33 -1.47 -26.72
CA GLN A 281 1.04 -1.11 -26.15
C GLN A 281 0.50 -2.27 -25.32
N THR A 282 0.46 -2.09 -24.00
CA THR A 282 -0.21 -3.01 -23.08
C THR A 282 -1.61 -2.51 -22.82
N VAL A 283 -2.62 -3.27 -23.23
CA VAL A 283 -4.04 -2.93 -23.02
C VAL A 283 -4.74 -4.06 -22.29
N ILE A 284 -5.36 -3.74 -21.16
CA ILE A 284 -6.19 -4.69 -20.40
C ILE A 284 -7.66 -4.44 -20.68
N THR A 285 -8.41 -5.52 -20.87
CA THR A 285 -9.87 -5.52 -20.89
C THR A 285 -10.36 -5.92 -19.50
N ALA A 286 -11.07 -5.02 -18.83
CA ALA A 286 -11.74 -5.30 -17.57
C ALA A 286 -13.22 -5.56 -17.83
N VAL A 287 -13.70 -6.74 -17.46
CA VAL A 287 -15.08 -7.20 -17.67
C VAL A 287 -15.80 -7.29 -16.34
N PHE A 288 -16.93 -6.59 -16.24
CA PHE A 288 -17.83 -6.57 -15.09
C PHE A 288 -19.05 -7.42 -15.42
N SER A 289 -19.28 -8.47 -14.64
CA SER A 289 -20.41 -9.39 -14.82
C SER A 289 -21.46 -9.13 -13.76
N TYR A 290 -22.67 -8.80 -14.19
CA TYR A 290 -23.82 -8.52 -13.33
C TYR A 290 -24.85 -9.63 -13.50
N THR A 291 -25.27 -10.26 -12.40
CA THR A 291 -26.24 -11.37 -12.44
C THR A 291 -27.54 -10.97 -11.77
N HIS A 292 -28.67 -11.20 -12.46
CA HIS A 292 -30.00 -10.84 -11.97
C HIS A 292 -30.44 -11.78 -10.84
N LEU A 293 -30.89 -11.22 -9.72
CA LEU A 293 -31.13 -11.97 -8.48
C LEU A 293 -32.24 -13.03 -8.59
N GLN A 294 -33.23 -12.82 -9.46
CA GLN A 294 -34.38 -13.75 -9.58
C GLN A 294 -34.27 -14.70 -10.77
N THR A 295 -33.62 -14.28 -11.85
CA THR A 295 -33.61 -15.01 -13.13
C THR A 295 -32.28 -15.67 -13.42
N ASN A 296 -31.23 -15.35 -12.64
CA ASN A 296 -29.84 -15.79 -12.86
C ASN A 296 -29.28 -15.46 -14.25
N VAL A 297 -29.87 -14.49 -14.96
CA VAL A 297 -29.33 -14.00 -16.23
C VAL A 297 -28.15 -13.09 -15.94
N THR A 298 -27.02 -13.33 -16.60
CA THR A 298 -25.81 -12.51 -16.47
C THR A 298 -25.67 -11.58 -17.66
N GLU A 299 -25.55 -10.28 -17.39
CA GLU A 299 -25.12 -9.27 -18.35
C GLU A 299 -23.66 -8.89 -18.08
N LYS A 300 -22.88 -8.70 -19.14
CA LYS A 300 -21.47 -8.32 -19.03
C LYS A 300 -21.25 -6.96 -19.65
N TRP A 301 -20.43 -6.16 -18.98
CA TRP A 301 -19.95 -4.85 -19.44
C TRP A 301 -18.44 -4.84 -19.41
N PHE A 302 -17.79 -4.07 -20.27
CA PHE A 302 -16.34 -3.97 -20.25
C PHE A 302 -15.85 -2.57 -20.56
N THR A 303 -14.65 -2.30 -20.05
CA THR A 303 -13.84 -1.14 -20.42
C THR A 303 -12.42 -1.62 -20.73
N ARG A 304 -11.64 -0.78 -21.40
CA ARG A 304 -10.24 -1.06 -21.70
C ARG A 304 -9.36 -0.01 -21.06
N VAL A 305 -8.22 -0.45 -20.53
CA VAL A 305 -7.23 0.39 -19.86
C VAL A 305 -5.89 0.24 -20.57
N GLY A 306 -5.29 1.36 -20.94
CA GLY A 306 -3.95 1.44 -21.52
C GLY A 306 -2.91 1.59 -20.42
N LEU A 307 -1.81 0.83 -20.52
CA LEU A 307 -0.80 0.68 -19.46
C LEU A 307 0.63 0.81 -19.98
N ALA A 308 0.80 1.38 -21.18
CA ALA A 308 2.09 1.50 -21.84
C ALA A 308 3.11 2.36 -21.07
N GLY A 309 2.63 3.30 -20.24
CA GLY A 309 3.46 4.20 -19.45
C GLY A 309 3.15 4.12 -17.96
N LEU A 310 3.70 5.09 -17.21
CA LEU A 310 3.54 5.25 -15.78
C LEU A 310 2.07 5.38 -15.35
N PHE A 311 1.32 6.24 -16.05
CA PHE A 311 -0.08 6.55 -15.75
C PHE A 311 -1.06 5.73 -16.60
N PRO A 312 -1.89 4.88 -16.00
CA PRO A 312 -2.97 4.20 -16.70
C PRO A 312 -4.02 5.20 -17.22
N PHE A 313 -4.70 4.85 -18.32
CA PHE A 313 -5.79 5.66 -18.86
C PHE A 313 -6.87 4.78 -19.51
N ARG A 314 -8.11 5.28 -19.52
CA ARG A 314 -9.22 4.61 -20.20
C ARG A 314 -9.06 4.70 -21.72
N VAL A 315 -9.17 3.57 -22.41
CA VAL A 315 -9.08 3.46 -23.87
C VAL A 315 -10.47 3.43 -24.51
N THR A 316 -11.46 2.82 -23.87
CA THR A 316 -12.85 2.78 -24.36
C THR A 316 -13.83 3.14 -23.25
N PRO A 317 -14.95 3.81 -23.54
CA PRO A 317 -16.03 3.95 -22.56
C PRO A 317 -16.58 2.58 -22.14
N LEU A 318 -17.31 2.55 -21.02
CA LEU A 318 -17.95 1.33 -20.54
C LEU A 318 -19.09 0.92 -21.49
N GLN A 319 -19.03 -0.30 -22.02
CA GLN A 319 -19.97 -0.78 -23.03
C GLN A 319 -20.30 -2.28 -22.84
N SER A 320 -21.35 -2.77 -23.49
CA SER A 320 -21.76 -4.17 -23.38
C SER A 320 -20.67 -5.12 -23.89
N TYR A 321 -20.43 -6.19 -23.13
CA TYR A 321 -19.50 -7.25 -23.47
C TYR A 321 -20.25 -8.48 -23.96
N TYR A 322 -19.92 -8.93 -25.17
CA TYR A 322 -20.39 -10.19 -25.71
C TYR A 322 -19.25 -11.19 -25.64
N SER A 323 -19.44 -12.27 -24.89
CA SER A 323 -18.49 -13.39 -24.88
C SER A 323 -18.41 -13.97 -26.29
N ARG A 324 -17.22 -13.94 -26.86
CA ARG A 324 -16.90 -14.54 -28.16
C ARG A 324 -16.09 -15.80 -27.97
#